data_AF-A0A0H2MUL6-F1
#
_entry.id   AF-A0A0H2MUL6-F1
#
_cell.length_a   1.000
_cell.length_b   1.000
_cell.length_c   1.000
_cell.angle_alpha   90.00
_cell.angle_beta   90.00
_cell.angle_gamma   90.00
#
_symmetry.space_group_name_H-M   'P 1'
#
loop_
_entity.id
_entity.type
_entity.pdbx_description
1 polymer ?
#
loop_
_entity_poly.entity_id
_entity_poly.type
_entity_poly.pdbx_seq_one_letter_code
_entity_poly.pdbx_strand_id
1 'polypeptide(L)'
;MSYFFLLVFIVSVFYESVSVSSGFPFGHYYYSDRLGTKIFDVPLAIMPTYFSLGYVSWFISMILLNQFDKPIPTVSKAIIISLVASFVMVSWDVVMDPVNSLIKSLWVWTDRGVYFGVPLSNFFGWFLCVFTFYLPFTLWCYNDKVHLKQIPTHGYLYLPSIVYITIMSKYILCFLFKDSVDVTTLHGEVFSSKDVYGSVMLIGLFTMLPIGIQSIYKIYRHRNHSLHATTAL
;
A
#
# COMPACT_ATOMS: atom_id res chain seq x y z
N MET A 1 -18.70 1.03 1.76
CA MET A 1 -17.73 0.27 0.94
C MET A 1 -17.81 0.61 -0.53
N SER A 2 -19.01 0.70 -1.14
CA SER A 2 -19.17 1.08 -2.55
C SER A 2 -18.54 2.43 -2.89
N TYR A 3 -18.67 3.45 -2.03
CA TYR A 3 -18.03 4.74 -2.24
C TYR A 3 -16.49 4.67 -2.29
N PHE A 4 -15.89 3.92 -1.36
CA PHE A 4 -14.44 3.68 -1.34
C PHE A 4 -13.98 2.97 -2.63
N PHE A 5 -14.70 1.91 -3.02
CA PHE A 5 -14.42 1.18 -4.26
C PHE A 5 -14.45 2.08 -5.49
N LEU A 6 -15.49 2.92 -5.62
CA LEU A 6 -15.62 3.85 -6.74
C LEU A 6 -14.49 4.89 -6.77
N LEU A 7 -14.12 5.46 -5.62
CA LEU A 7 -13.01 6.40 -5.54
C LEU A 7 -11.69 5.75 -5.94
N VAL A 8 -11.38 4.59 -5.37
CA VAL A 8 -10.15 3.84 -5.71
C VAL A 8 -10.14 3.52 -7.19
N PHE A 9 -11.23 2.96 -7.73
CA PHE A 9 -11.34 2.58 -9.13
C PHE A 9 -11.11 3.77 -10.07
N ILE A 10 -11.87 4.86 -9.89
CA ILE A 10 -11.82 6.01 -10.80
C ILE A 10 -10.44 6.67 -10.73
N VAL A 11 -9.93 6.91 -9.53
CA VAL A 11 -8.64 7.59 -9.34
C VAL A 11 -7.50 6.72 -9.82
N SER A 12 -7.44 5.43 -9.46
CA SER A 12 -6.33 4.57 -9.88
C SER A 12 -6.32 4.40 -11.40
N VAL A 13 -7.47 4.14 -12.03
CA VAL A 13 -7.54 4.01 -13.50
C VAL A 13 -7.13 5.32 -14.17
N PHE A 14 -7.61 6.46 -13.68
CA PHE A 14 -7.23 7.76 -14.22
C PHE A 14 -5.71 7.99 -14.15
N TYR A 15 -5.10 7.81 -12.97
CA TYR A 15 -3.67 8.03 -12.79
C TYR A 15 -2.81 7.04 -13.60
N GLU A 16 -3.19 5.77 -13.66
CA GLU A 16 -2.52 4.75 -14.48
C GLU A 16 -2.61 5.08 -15.96
N SER A 17 -3.79 5.40 -16.49
CA SER A 17 -3.97 5.76 -17.90
C SER A 17 -3.22 7.04 -18.28
N VAL A 18 -3.23 8.06 -17.40
CA VAL A 18 -2.45 9.29 -17.61
C VAL A 18 -0.95 9.00 -17.57
N SER A 19 -0.48 8.16 -16.64
CA SER A 19 0.95 7.86 -16.53
C SER A 19 1.47 7.01 -17.67
N VAL A 20 0.72 6.02 -18.14
CA VAL A 20 1.11 5.21 -19.30
C VAL A 20 1.18 6.07 -20.58
N SER A 21 0.30 7.06 -20.73
CA SER A 21 0.26 7.91 -21.92
C SER A 21 1.23 9.11 -21.88
N SER A 22 1.50 9.68 -20.71
CA SER A 22 2.25 10.94 -20.56
C SER A 22 3.52 10.84 -19.72
N GLY A 23 3.74 9.71 -19.05
CA GLY A 23 4.80 9.54 -18.05
C GLY A 23 4.51 10.19 -16.70
N PHE A 24 3.44 10.98 -16.54
CA PHE A 24 3.09 11.59 -15.24
C PHE A 24 1.92 10.84 -14.56
N PRO A 25 1.97 10.55 -13.24
CA PRO A 25 3.03 10.97 -12.32
C PRO A 25 4.10 9.93 -12.03
N PHE A 26 3.96 8.68 -12.51
CA PHE A 26 4.83 7.59 -12.05
C PHE A 26 6.19 7.56 -12.77
N GLY A 27 6.27 8.12 -13.98
CA GLY A 27 7.38 7.96 -14.92
C GLY A 27 6.90 7.24 -16.17
N HIS A 28 7.77 7.10 -17.18
CA HIS A 28 7.45 6.34 -18.38
C HIS A 28 7.70 4.84 -18.16
N TYR A 29 6.67 4.04 -18.45
CA TYR A 29 6.71 2.58 -18.39
C TYR A 29 5.65 1.98 -19.30
N TYR A 30 5.77 0.69 -19.54
CA TYR A 30 4.71 -0.10 -20.15
C TYR A 30 4.49 -1.40 -19.37
N TYR A 31 3.24 -1.85 -19.32
CA TYR A 31 2.88 -3.12 -18.73
C TYR A 31 3.18 -4.28 -19.69
N SER A 32 3.75 -5.36 -19.16
CA SER A 32 3.91 -6.59 -19.94
C SER A 32 2.59 -7.35 -20.07
N ASP A 33 2.53 -8.28 -21.02
CA ASP A 33 1.32 -9.09 -21.25
C ASP A 33 1.09 -10.17 -20.18
N ARG A 34 2.05 -10.31 -19.24
CA ARG A 34 1.96 -11.28 -18.13
C ARG A 34 0.87 -10.97 -17.12
N LEU A 35 0.38 -9.73 -17.08
CA LEU A 35 -0.69 -9.29 -16.17
C LEU A 35 -2.10 -9.53 -16.72
N GLY A 36 -2.22 -10.15 -17.90
CA GLY A 36 -3.49 -10.50 -18.52
C GLY A 36 -4.15 -9.32 -19.23
N THR A 37 -5.48 -9.34 -19.29
CA THR A 37 -6.28 -8.38 -20.05
C THR A 37 -6.07 -6.94 -19.59
N LYS A 38 -5.83 -6.05 -20.55
CA LYS A 38 -5.64 -4.60 -20.33
C LYS A 38 -6.89 -3.83 -20.75
N ILE A 39 -7.20 -2.76 -20.03
CA ILE A 39 -8.18 -1.73 -20.40
C ILE A 39 -7.43 -0.40 -20.45
N PHE A 40 -7.44 0.28 -21.60
CA PHE A 40 -6.63 1.49 -21.83
C PHE A 40 -5.14 1.29 -21.49
N ASP A 41 -4.57 0.16 -21.91
CA ASP A 41 -3.20 -0.29 -21.62
C ASP A 41 -2.87 -0.56 -20.14
N VAL A 42 -3.86 -0.43 -19.24
CA VAL A 42 -3.75 -0.74 -17.81
C VAL A 42 -4.29 -2.15 -17.53
N PRO A 43 -3.50 -3.07 -16.95
CA PRO A 43 -3.97 -4.42 -16.64
C PRO A 43 -5.09 -4.43 -15.61
N LEU A 44 -6.13 -5.21 -15.87
CA LEU A 44 -7.27 -5.37 -14.96
C LEU A 44 -6.88 -5.89 -13.58
N ALA A 45 -5.80 -6.68 -13.49
CA ALA A 45 -5.29 -7.23 -12.23
C ALA A 45 -4.75 -6.16 -11.25
N ILE A 46 -4.41 -4.97 -11.74
CA ILE A 46 -3.91 -3.87 -10.90
C ILE A 46 -5.01 -3.31 -10.00
N MET A 47 -6.24 -3.24 -10.50
CA MET A 47 -7.37 -2.65 -9.79
C MET A 47 -7.76 -3.40 -8.48
N PRO A 48 -7.91 -4.74 -8.46
CA PRO A 48 -8.08 -5.48 -7.20
C PRO A 48 -6.95 -5.23 -6.21
N THR A 49 -5.72 -5.07 -6.70
CA THR A 49 -4.55 -4.78 -5.85
C THR A 49 -4.69 -3.41 -5.17
N TYR A 50 -5.03 -2.35 -5.93
CA TYR A 50 -5.29 -1.02 -5.37
C TYR A 50 -6.40 -1.06 -4.32
N PHE A 51 -7.51 -1.73 -4.60
CA PHE A 51 -8.63 -1.80 -3.67
C PHE A 51 -8.30 -2.57 -2.38
N SER A 52 -7.69 -3.75 -2.50
CA SER A 52 -7.34 -4.58 -1.36
C SER A 52 -6.27 -3.93 -0.47
N LEU A 53 -5.17 -3.45 -1.05
CA LEU A 53 -4.12 -2.77 -0.28
C LEU A 53 -4.57 -1.40 0.21
N GLY A 54 -5.43 -0.71 -0.55
CA GLY A 54 -6.05 0.52 -0.14
C GLY A 54 -6.92 0.34 1.11
N TYR A 55 -7.69 -0.75 1.17
CA TYR A 55 -8.50 -1.08 2.34
C TYR A 55 -7.61 -1.43 3.55
N VAL A 56 -6.59 -2.27 3.36
CA VAL A 56 -5.64 -2.65 4.43
C VAL A 56 -4.95 -1.41 5.01
N SER A 57 -4.44 -0.53 4.15
CA SER A 57 -3.70 0.66 4.56
C SER A 57 -4.59 1.69 5.27
N TRP A 58 -5.85 1.83 4.83
CA TRP A 58 -6.83 2.65 5.54
C TRP A 58 -7.10 2.12 6.96
N PHE A 59 -7.35 0.81 7.12
CA PHE A 59 -7.59 0.25 8.45
C PHE A 59 -6.39 0.40 9.37
N ILE A 60 -5.18 0.13 8.87
CA ILE A 60 -3.95 0.36 9.64
C ILE A 60 -3.85 1.83 10.06
N SER A 61 -4.15 2.79 9.17
CA SER A 61 -4.12 4.21 9.54
C SER A 61 -5.12 4.57 10.64
N MET A 62 -6.34 4.02 10.59
CA MET A 62 -7.36 4.19 11.62
C MET A 62 -6.91 3.61 12.97
N ILE A 63 -6.26 2.44 12.95
CA ILE A 63 -5.69 1.80 14.15
C ILE A 63 -4.56 2.65 14.72
N LEU A 64 -3.58 3.01 13.90
CA LEU A 64 -2.42 3.83 14.29
C LEU A 64 -2.83 5.19 14.85
N LEU A 65 -3.97 5.74 14.43
CA LEU A 65 -4.46 7.03 14.88
C LEU A 65 -5.51 6.94 15.99
N ASN A 66 -5.78 5.73 16.50
CA ASN A 66 -6.82 5.42 17.48
C ASN A 66 -8.18 5.98 17.04
N GLN A 67 -8.66 5.65 15.84
CA GLN A 67 -9.94 6.10 15.26
C GLN A 67 -10.79 4.93 14.74
N PHE A 68 -10.39 3.69 14.98
CA PHE A 68 -11.04 2.48 14.44
C PHE A 68 -12.33 2.08 15.19
N ASP A 69 -12.66 2.77 16.28
CA ASP A 69 -13.81 2.49 17.17
C ASP A 69 -14.71 3.73 17.38
N LYS A 70 -14.41 4.86 16.73
CA LYS A 70 -15.09 6.14 16.94
C LYS A 70 -15.12 6.99 15.67
N PRO A 71 -16.07 7.95 15.56
CA PRO A 71 -16.11 8.84 14.42
C PRO A 71 -14.87 9.73 14.35
N ILE A 72 -14.49 10.09 13.13
CA ILE A 72 -13.42 11.05 12.89
C ILE A 72 -13.85 12.41 13.48
N PRO A 73 -13.10 13.01 14.41
CA PRO A 73 -13.57 14.17 15.17
C PRO A 73 -13.45 15.50 14.42
N THR A 74 -12.49 15.63 13.50
CA THR A 74 -12.18 16.90 12.83
C THR A 74 -11.72 16.68 11.39
N VAL A 75 -11.87 17.71 10.55
CA VAL A 75 -11.31 17.75 9.19
C VAL A 75 -9.80 17.55 9.19
N SER A 76 -9.08 18.18 10.12
CA SER A 76 -7.64 17.99 10.28
C SER A 76 -7.29 16.52 10.54
N LYS A 77 -8.09 15.82 11.36
CA LYS A 77 -7.89 14.39 11.61
C LYS A 77 -8.15 13.55 10.36
N ALA A 78 -9.16 13.89 9.55
CA ALA A 78 -9.40 13.23 8.26
C ALA A 78 -8.19 13.34 7.33
N ILE A 79 -7.62 14.55 7.18
CA ILE A 79 -6.40 14.78 6.39
C ILE A 79 -5.22 13.95 6.91
N ILE A 80 -5.01 13.93 8.23
CA ILE A 80 -3.94 13.12 8.85
C ILE A 80 -4.16 11.63 8.57
N ILE A 81 -5.40 11.12 8.64
CA ILE A 81 -5.72 9.73 8.29
C ILE A 81 -5.36 9.47 6.83
N SER A 82 -5.71 10.36 5.89
CA SER A 82 -5.36 10.22 4.47
C SER A 82 -3.84 10.17 4.26
N LEU A 83 -3.09 11.06 4.92
CA LEU A 83 -1.63 11.09 4.83
C LEU A 83 -1.02 9.79 5.35
N VAL A 84 -1.44 9.33 6.54
CA VAL A 84 -0.93 8.09 7.13
C VAL A 84 -1.29 6.88 6.27
N ALA A 85 -2.54 6.79 5.79
CA ALA A 85 -2.95 5.70 4.89
C ALA A 85 -2.12 5.68 3.60
N SER A 86 -1.82 6.86 3.05
CA SER A 86 -1.00 7.03 1.85
C SER A 86 0.43 6.52 2.08
N PHE A 87 1.07 6.93 3.18
CA PHE A 87 2.41 6.44 3.53
C PHE A 87 2.45 4.93 3.80
N VAL A 88 1.42 4.37 4.45
CA VAL A 88 1.31 2.92 4.67
C VAL A 88 1.24 2.18 3.33
N MET A 89 0.46 2.67 2.38
CA MET A 89 0.34 2.06 1.06
C MET A 89 1.63 2.21 0.23
N VAL A 90 2.24 3.40 0.23
CA VAL A 90 3.51 3.65 -0.49
C VAL A 90 4.68 2.86 0.11
N SER A 91 4.66 2.58 1.42
CA SER A 91 5.68 1.70 2.02
C SER A 91 5.65 0.29 1.41
N TRP A 92 4.46 -0.19 1.02
CA TRP A 92 4.35 -1.44 0.27
C TRP A 92 4.87 -1.31 -1.15
N ASP A 93 4.57 -0.21 -1.83
CA ASP A 93 5.04 0.07 -3.20
C ASP A 93 6.58 0.10 -3.29
N VAL A 94 7.24 0.80 -2.36
CA VAL A 94 8.72 0.86 -2.25
C VAL A 94 9.35 -0.54 -2.07
N VAL A 95 8.67 -1.44 -1.37
CA VAL A 95 9.17 -2.80 -1.16
C VAL A 95 8.86 -3.71 -2.35
N MET A 96 7.72 -3.49 -3.02
CA MET A 96 7.20 -4.36 -4.05
C MET A 96 7.77 -4.07 -5.44
N ASP A 97 7.93 -2.79 -5.80
CA ASP A 97 8.16 -2.39 -7.18
C ASP A 97 9.43 -3.02 -7.78
N PRO A 98 10.64 -2.92 -7.17
CA PRO A 98 11.85 -3.49 -7.76
C PRO A 98 11.73 -4.98 -8.08
N VAL A 99 11.03 -5.74 -7.23
CA VAL A 99 10.85 -7.17 -7.46
C VAL A 99 9.88 -7.42 -8.61
N ASN A 100 8.80 -6.65 -8.71
CA ASN A 100 7.78 -6.87 -9.73
C ASN A 100 8.17 -6.27 -11.10
N SER A 101 8.85 -5.13 -11.13
CA SER A 101 9.35 -4.51 -12.36
C SER A 101 10.62 -5.19 -12.86
N LEU A 102 11.69 -5.26 -12.06
CA LEU A 102 12.98 -5.78 -12.52
C LEU A 102 13.02 -7.32 -12.59
N ILE A 103 12.66 -8.02 -11.50
CA ILE A 103 12.82 -9.48 -11.43
C ILE A 103 11.71 -10.23 -12.18
N LYS A 104 10.46 -9.76 -12.08
CA LYS A 104 9.31 -10.43 -12.71
C LYS A 104 8.91 -9.85 -14.07
N SER A 105 9.39 -8.65 -14.40
CA SER A 105 9.07 -7.94 -15.65
C SER A 105 7.56 -7.79 -15.85
N LEU A 106 6.82 -7.45 -14.79
CA LEU A 106 5.38 -7.20 -14.85
C LEU A 106 5.07 -5.83 -15.50
N TRP A 107 5.93 -4.85 -15.24
CA TRP A 107 6.03 -3.60 -15.97
C TRP A 107 7.51 -3.28 -16.16
N VAL A 108 7.80 -2.51 -17.20
CA VAL A 108 9.17 -2.13 -17.54
C VAL A 108 9.26 -0.61 -17.57
N TRP A 109 10.09 -0.08 -16.68
CA TRP A 109 10.44 1.34 -16.65
C TRP A 109 11.32 1.68 -17.86
N THR A 110 10.89 2.67 -18.65
CA THR A 110 11.69 3.16 -19.79
C THR A 110 12.61 4.29 -19.38
N ASP A 111 12.24 5.05 -18.34
CA ASP A 111 13.12 6.04 -17.73
C ASP A 111 14.16 5.36 -16.84
N ARG A 112 15.32 6.01 -16.65
CA ARG A 112 16.31 5.54 -15.67
C ARG A 112 15.84 5.84 -14.26
N GLY A 113 15.94 4.84 -13.39
CA GLY A 113 15.51 4.95 -12.00
C GLY A 113 16.62 4.58 -11.02
N VAL A 114 16.73 5.35 -9.94
CA VAL A 114 17.80 5.22 -8.94
C VAL A 114 17.67 3.99 -8.05
N TYR A 115 16.49 3.36 -8.04
CA TYR A 115 16.19 2.25 -7.15
C TYR A 115 15.87 1.02 -7.98
N PHE A 116 16.93 0.33 -8.42
CA PHE A 116 16.85 -0.85 -9.28
C PHE A 116 16.09 -0.61 -10.59
N GLY A 117 16.29 0.57 -11.20
CA GLY A 117 15.59 0.99 -12.42
C GLY A 117 14.23 1.65 -12.16
N VAL A 118 13.73 1.68 -10.92
CA VAL A 118 12.48 2.37 -10.56
C VAL A 118 12.70 3.88 -10.38
N PRO A 119 12.00 4.76 -11.13
CA PRO A 119 12.11 6.20 -11.00
C PRO A 119 11.62 6.71 -9.65
N LEU A 120 12.21 7.79 -9.12
CA LEU A 120 11.72 8.42 -7.89
C LEU A 120 10.30 8.99 -8.06
N SER A 121 9.97 9.44 -9.27
CA SER A 121 8.62 9.90 -9.63
C SER A 121 7.56 8.86 -9.30
N ASN A 122 7.87 7.56 -9.40
CA ASN A 122 6.93 6.48 -9.09
C ASN A 122 6.39 6.62 -7.66
N PHE A 123 7.28 6.74 -6.67
CA PHE A 123 6.88 6.77 -5.26
C PHE A 123 6.09 8.04 -4.90
N PHE A 124 6.50 9.20 -5.43
CA PHE A 124 5.77 10.45 -5.23
C PHE A 124 4.43 10.45 -5.98
N GLY A 125 4.39 9.86 -7.18
CA GLY A 125 3.19 9.68 -7.96
C GLY A 125 2.20 8.73 -7.28
N TRP A 126 2.68 7.62 -6.73
CA TRP A 126 1.86 6.71 -5.92
C TRP A 126 1.31 7.43 -4.71
N PHE A 127 2.14 8.18 -3.98
CA PHE A 127 1.68 8.98 -2.86
C PHE A 127 0.56 9.96 -3.27
N LEU A 128 0.74 10.70 -4.36
CA LEU A 128 -0.25 11.62 -4.90
C LEU A 128 -1.55 10.89 -5.29
N CYS A 129 -1.44 9.77 -6.02
CA CYS A 129 -2.58 8.96 -6.46
C CYS A 129 -3.39 8.45 -5.25
N VAL A 130 -2.71 7.82 -4.28
CA VAL A 130 -3.41 7.24 -3.12
C VAL A 130 -4.00 8.31 -2.21
N PHE A 131 -3.29 9.43 -2.02
CA PHE A 131 -3.82 10.57 -1.28
C PHE A 131 -5.08 11.14 -1.94
N THR A 132 -5.10 11.19 -3.28
CA THR A 132 -6.23 11.71 -4.06
C THR A 132 -7.51 10.90 -3.86
N PHE A 133 -7.45 9.58 -3.67
CA PHE A 133 -8.66 8.80 -3.33
C PHE A 133 -8.93 8.74 -1.82
N TYR A 134 -7.91 8.84 -0.96
CA TYR A 134 -8.11 8.80 0.49
C TYR A 134 -8.70 10.09 1.06
N LEU A 135 -8.31 11.26 0.55
CA LEU A 135 -8.78 12.54 1.04
C LEU A 135 -10.32 12.66 0.94
N PRO A 136 -10.95 12.55 -0.24
CA PRO A 136 -12.41 12.61 -0.34
C PRO A 136 -13.09 11.50 0.46
N PHE A 137 -12.49 10.29 0.51
CA PHE A 137 -13.04 9.19 1.29
C PHE A 137 -13.11 9.49 2.79
N THR A 138 -12.01 9.98 3.38
CA THR A 138 -11.97 10.30 4.81
C THR A 138 -12.79 11.53 5.17
N LEU A 139 -12.89 12.53 4.29
CA LEU A 139 -13.78 13.68 4.45
C LEU A 139 -15.26 13.25 4.41
N TRP A 140 -15.60 12.30 3.53
CA TRP A 140 -16.92 11.68 3.53
C TRP A 140 -17.19 10.92 4.84
N CYS A 141 -16.23 10.12 5.33
CA CYS A 141 -16.35 9.43 6.62
C CYS A 141 -16.53 10.40 7.79
N TYR A 142 -15.87 11.56 7.75
CA TYR A 142 -16.05 12.64 8.72
C TYR A 142 -17.47 13.23 8.65
N ASN A 143 -17.95 13.60 7.46
CA ASN A 143 -19.25 14.26 7.27
C ASN A 143 -20.44 13.35 7.58
N ASP A 144 -20.43 12.11 7.07
CA ASP A 144 -21.49 11.13 7.29
C ASP A 144 -21.41 10.53 8.71
N LYS A 145 -20.44 11.00 9.53
CA LYS A 145 -20.07 10.46 10.84
C LYS A 145 -20.07 8.94 10.76
N VAL A 146 -19.43 8.36 9.74
CA VAL A 146 -19.45 6.92 9.52
C VAL A 146 -18.89 6.28 10.77
N HIS A 147 -19.77 5.75 11.60
CA HIS A 147 -19.37 4.82 12.63
C HIS A 147 -18.99 3.58 11.84
N LEU A 148 -17.88 2.94 12.20
CA LEU A 148 -17.75 1.52 11.92
C LEU A 148 -18.88 0.87 12.73
N LYS A 149 -20.11 0.90 12.16
CA LYS A 149 -21.42 0.68 12.81
C LYS A 149 -21.47 -0.69 13.49
N GLN A 150 -20.56 -1.57 13.11
CA GLN A 150 -20.17 -2.75 13.81
C GLN A 150 -18.64 -2.71 13.88
N ILE A 151 -18.07 -2.54 15.07
CA ILE A 151 -16.65 -2.86 15.27
C ILE A 151 -16.52 -4.31 14.81
N PRO A 152 -15.68 -4.62 13.80
CA PRO A 152 -15.43 -6.00 13.43
C PRO A 152 -15.11 -6.79 14.69
N THR A 153 -15.68 -7.97 14.88
CA THR A 153 -15.37 -8.81 16.05
C THR A 153 -13.85 -8.83 16.24
N HIS A 154 -13.35 -8.59 17.45
CA HIS A 154 -11.99 -8.09 17.68
C HIS A 154 -10.86 -8.85 16.95
N GLY A 155 -11.04 -10.13 16.64
CA GLY A 155 -10.12 -10.90 15.78
C GLY A 155 -9.92 -10.29 14.38
N TYR A 156 -10.97 -9.76 13.75
CA TYR A 156 -10.92 -9.16 12.41
C TYR A 156 -10.12 -7.87 12.35
N LEU A 157 -9.94 -7.15 13.47
CA LEU A 157 -9.10 -5.95 13.52
C LEU A 157 -7.61 -6.26 13.30
N TYR A 158 -7.17 -7.46 13.66
CA TYR A 158 -5.78 -7.89 13.43
C TYR A 158 -5.51 -8.22 11.97
N LEU A 159 -6.52 -8.58 11.17
CA LEU A 159 -6.35 -9.08 9.80
C LEU A 159 -5.59 -8.11 8.89
N PRO A 160 -5.91 -6.80 8.82
CA PRO A 160 -5.15 -5.87 7.98
C PRO A 160 -3.66 -5.86 8.33
N SER A 161 -3.33 -5.85 9.63
CA SER A 161 -1.96 -5.84 10.11
C SER A 161 -1.22 -7.15 9.80
N ILE A 162 -1.90 -8.29 9.97
CA ILE A 162 -1.36 -9.62 9.65
C ILE A 162 -1.11 -9.74 8.14
N VAL A 163 -2.07 -9.35 7.30
CA VAL A 163 -1.92 -9.36 5.84
C VAL A 163 -0.74 -8.49 5.42
N TYR A 164 -0.64 -7.27 5.96
CA TYR A 164 0.42 -6.33 5.64
C TYR A 164 1.82 -6.86 6.01
N ILE A 165 1.97 -7.44 7.21
CA ILE A 165 3.21 -8.11 7.62
C ILE A 165 3.49 -9.32 6.72
N THR A 166 2.48 -10.14 6.42
CA THR A 166 2.64 -11.36 5.61
C THR A 166 3.15 -11.05 4.21
N ILE A 167 2.62 -10.00 3.58
CA ILE A 167 3.08 -9.53 2.26
C ILE A 167 4.57 -9.15 2.31
N MET A 168 5.01 -8.49 3.38
CA MET A 168 6.43 -8.16 3.55
C MET A 168 7.28 -9.41 3.82
N SER A 169 6.83 -10.32 4.70
CA SER A 169 7.57 -11.53 5.08
C SER A 169 7.98 -12.41 3.90
N LYS A 170 7.22 -12.38 2.80
CA LYS A 170 7.59 -13.04 1.53
C LYS A 170 9.00 -12.65 1.06
N TYR A 171 9.42 -11.40 1.23
CA TYR A 171 10.73 -10.92 0.77
C TYR A 171 11.89 -11.45 1.63
N ILE A 172 11.64 -11.74 2.92
CA ILE A 172 12.59 -12.47 3.77
C ILE A 172 12.81 -13.87 3.18
N LEU A 173 11.73 -14.58 2.85
CA LEU A 173 11.83 -15.92 2.24
C LEU A 173 12.54 -15.87 0.88
N CYS A 174 12.25 -14.86 0.05
CA CYS A 174 12.92 -14.70 -1.23
C CYS A 174 14.42 -14.46 -1.06
N PHE A 175 14.83 -13.61 -0.11
CA PHE A 175 16.25 -13.35 0.16
C PHE A 175 17.00 -14.59 0.66
N LEU A 176 16.37 -15.38 1.54
CA LEU A 176 16.99 -16.56 2.15
C LEU A 176 17.09 -17.76 1.21
N PHE A 177 16.05 -17.99 0.40
CA PHE A 177 15.88 -19.26 -0.31
C PHE A 177 15.93 -19.17 -1.84
N LYS A 178 15.83 -17.98 -2.44
CA LYS A 178 16.00 -17.88 -3.90
C LYS A 178 17.47 -17.79 -4.28
N ASP A 179 17.80 -18.47 -5.38
CA ASP A 179 19.10 -18.37 -6.01
C ASP A 179 19.35 -16.95 -6.53
N SER A 180 20.61 -16.54 -6.45
CA SER A 180 21.09 -15.30 -7.05
C SER A 180 21.15 -15.47 -8.55
N VAL A 181 20.43 -14.61 -9.27
CA VAL A 181 20.47 -14.52 -10.73
C VAL A 181 20.70 -13.07 -11.12
N ASP A 182 21.48 -12.85 -12.17
CA ASP A 182 21.68 -11.52 -12.71
C ASP A 182 20.42 -11.06 -13.43
N VAL A 183 19.97 -9.86 -13.08
CA VAL A 183 18.79 -9.20 -13.67
C VAL A 183 19.22 -7.88 -14.26
N THR A 184 18.71 -7.55 -15.44
CA THR A 184 19.17 -6.40 -16.22
C THR A 184 18.03 -5.43 -16.46
N THR A 185 18.27 -4.14 -16.22
CA THR A 185 17.31 -3.07 -16.57
C THR A 185 17.24 -2.89 -18.08
N LEU A 186 16.25 -2.14 -18.57
CA LEU A 186 16.15 -1.79 -19.99
C LEU A 186 17.40 -1.05 -20.50
N HIS A 187 18.08 -0.32 -19.62
CA HIS A 187 19.29 0.46 -19.93
C HIS A 187 20.60 -0.33 -19.82
N GLY A 188 20.53 -1.65 -19.57
CA GLY A 188 21.70 -2.52 -19.49
C GLY A 188 22.40 -2.54 -18.14
N GLU A 189 21.83 -1.95 -17.09
CA GLU A 189 22.38 -2.04 -15.74
C GLU A 189 22.09 -3.42 -15.16
N VAL A 190 23.13 -4.11 -14.69
CA VAL A 190 23.02 -5.47 -14.16
C VAL A 190 23.03 -5.42 -12.63
N PHE A 191 22.07 -6.09 -12.01
CA PHE A 191 21.95 -6.24 -10.56
C PHE A 191 21.84 -7.72 -10.21
N SER A 192 22.34 -8.11 -9.04
CA SER A 192 21.99 -9.42 -8.49
C SER A 192 20.55 -9.39 -7.96
N SER A 193 19.74 -10.38 -8.30
CA SER A 193 18.41 -10.58 -7.71
C SER A 193 18.46 -10.67 -6.18
N LYS A 194 19.58 -11.14 -5.62
CA LYS A 194 19.79 -11.26 -4.18
C LYS A 194 20.01 -9.90 -3.52
N ASP A 195 20.68 -8.97 -4.18
CA ASP A 195 20.83 -7.60 -3.71
C ASP A 195 19.49 -6.85 -3.72
N VAL A 196 18.68 -7.07 -4.76
CA VAL A 196 17.31 -6.54 -4.83
C VAL A 196 16.47 -7.09 -3.68
N TYR A 197 16.43 -8.43 -3.50
CA TYR A 197 15.67 -9.05 -2.40
C TYR A 197 16.16 -8.59 -1.02
N GLY A 198 17.48 -8.50 -0.81
CA GLY A 198 18.07 -8.04 0.44
C GLY A 198 17.72 -6.58 0.76
N SER A 199 17.72 -5.72 -0.26
CA SER A 199 17.39 -4.30 -0.11
C SER A 199 15.91 -4.09 0.21
N VAL A 200 15.01 -4.72 -0.54
CA VAL A 200 13.56 -4.59 -0.27
C VAL A 200 13.17 -5.26 1.05
N MET A 201 13.84 -6.35 1.44
CA MET A 201 13.68 -6.98 2.76
C MET A 201 14.09 -6.00 3.86
N LEU A 202 15.27 -5.38 3.75
CA LEU A 202 15.75 -4.42 4.74
C LEU A 202 14.78 -3.24 4.88
N ILE A 203 14.35 -2.65 3.76
CA ILE A 203 13.38 -1.55 3.79
C ILE A 203 12.06 -2.02 4.42
N GLY A 204 11.55 -3.19 4.07
CA GLY A 204 10.34 -3.77 4.66
C GLY A 204 10.45 -4.00 6.16
N LEU A 205 11.61 -4.42 6.66
CA LEU A 205 11.89 -4.60 8.09
C LEU A 205 11.89 -3.28 8.88
N PHE A 206 12.25 -2.16 8.23
CA PHE A 206 12.30 -0.84 8.87
C PHE A 206 11.09 0.05 8.57
N THR A 207 10.19 -0.37 7.67
CA THR A 207 8.97 0.39 7.31
C THR A 207 7.72 -0.41 7.63
N MET A 208 7.45 -1.47 6.87
CA MET A 208 6.20 -2.22 6.95
C MET A 208 6.05 -3.02 8.26
N LEU A 209 7.11 -3.68 8.73
CA LEU A 209 7.04 -4.52 9.94
C LEU A 209 6.75 -3.69 11.20
N PRO A 210 7.46 -2.57 11.49
CA PRO A 210 7.15 -1.74 12.64
C PRO A 210 5.73 -1.17 12.59
N ILE A 211 5.26 -0.76 11.40
CA ILE A 211 3.87 -0.29 11.19
C ILE A 211 2.87 -1.38 11.58
N GLY A 212 3.06 -2.60 11.06
CA GLY A 212 2.20 -3.74 11.35
C GLY A 212 2.20 -4.13 12.83
N ILE A 213 3.38 -4.23 13.45
CA ILE A 213 3.53 -4.57 14.88
C ILE A 213 2.85 -3.51 15.75
N GLN A 214 3.08 -2.22 15.46
CA GLN A 214 2.49 -1.14 16.24
C GLN A 214 0.96 -1.11 16.13
N SER A 215 0.43 -1.43 14.94
CA SER A 215 -0.99 -1.60 14.73
C SER A 215 -1.56 -2.74 15.59
N ILE A 216 -0.93 -3.92 15.58
CA ILE A 216 -1.30 -5.07 16.44
C ILE A 216 -1.26 -4.68 17.92
N TYR A 217 -0.18 -4.03 18.36
CA TYR A 217 0.00 -3.60 19.74
C TYR A 217 -1.12 -2.63 20.19
N LYS A 218 -1.53 -1.70 19.33
CA LYS A 218 -2.63 -0.77 19.64
C LYS A 218 -3.97 -1.46 19.80
N ILE A 219 -4.27 -2.46 18.96
CA ILE A 219 -5.48 -3.28 19.11
C ILE A 219 -5.45 -4.04 20.44
N TYR A 220 -4.31 -4.67 20.76
CA TYR A 220 -4.13 -5.40 22.01
C TYR A 220 -4.32 -4.50 23.24
N ARG A 221 -3.66 -3.33 23.26
CA ARG A 221 -3.78 -2.38 24.37
C ARG A 221 -5.20 -1.87 24.54
N HIS A 222 -5.88 -1.54 23.44
CA HIS A 222 -7.26 -1.07 23.48
C HIS A 222 -8.21 -2.12 24.09
N ARG A 223 -8.02 -3.41 23.75
CA ARG A 223 -8.78 -4.53 24.34
C ARG A 223 -8.59 -4.64 25.85
N ASN A 224 -7.36 -4.52 26.35
CA ASN A 224 -7.11 -4.65 27.78
C ASN A 224 -7.78 -3.52 28.57
N HIS A 225 -7.77 -2.29 28.04
CA HIS A 225 -8.46 -1.16 28.68
C HIS A 225 -9.98 -1.35 28.74
N SER A 226 -10.62 -1.88 27.70
CA SER A 226 -12.07 -2.09 27.70
C SER A 226 -12.51 -3.20 28.66
N LEU A 227 -11.72 -4.28 28.79
CA LEU A 227 -11.99 -5.36 29.76
C LEU A 227 -11.92 -4.86 31.20
N HIS A 228 -10.87 -4.10 31.56
CA HIS A 228 -10.72 -3.57 32.92
C HIS A 228 -11.78 -2.54 33.30
N ALA A 229 -12.24 -1.73 32.36
CA ALA A 229 -13.33 -0.78 32.59
C ALA A 229 -14.67 -1.48 32.88
N THR A 230 -14.87 -2.70 32.37
CA THR A 230 -16.11 -3.47 32.56
C THR A 230 -16.12 -4.23 33.90
N THR A 231 -14.96 -4.61 34.43
CA THR A 231 -14.82 -5.30 35.73
C THR A 231 -14.81 -4.36 36.95
N ALA A 232 -14.76 -3.05 36.74
CA ALA A 232 -14.72 -2.04 37.80
C ALA A 232 -16.11 -1.44 38.13
N LEU A 233 -17.17 -1.94 37.49
CA LEU A 233 -18.59 -1.63 37.72
C LEU A 233 -19.28 -2.84 38.33
#